data_AF-A0A954UG77-F1
#
_entry.id   AF-A0A954UG77-F1
#
_cell.length_a   1.000
_cell.length_b   1.000
_cell.length_c   1.000
_cell.angle_alpha   90.00
_cell.angle_beta   90.00
_cell.angle_gamma   90.00
#
_symmetry.space_group_name_H-M   'P 1'
#
loop_
_entity.id
_entity.type
_entity.pdbx_description
1 polymer ?
#
loop_
_entity_poly.entity_id
_entity_poly.type
_entity_poly.pdbx_seq_one_letter_code
_entity_poly.pdbx_strand_id
1 'polypeptide(L)'
;IADPQRDLYNHGLATFVLGQAHGMTTRTDRRLNTTLDRALQLIAHTQCEDGGWDYRARRQPRGHDLSLAVMQAKALRSAMDSGLQVPPEVVDLAITSVRDHYCPRDGKRGAPEAEQQQQPGQFTYTKGGGGGTTAMAAAGVVCLQEFGQYEDWRIRKNMEVITADISQLPEAKRRDGSMPFDAYTLYYVGQALYQVSGDDWRTHYPKLRDYLVASQLRDERNPTNHGSWYDRGARGGGRVGGKPGQLYATSVACFILAIPNRYLPILQEGKIESLRQN
;
A
#
# COMPACT_ATOMS: atom_id res chain seq x y z
N ILE A 1 13.42 12.42 4.38
CA ILE A 1 14.88 12.67 4.40
C ILE A 1 15.50 11.33 4.74
N ALA A 2 16.28 10.75 3.81
CA ALA A 2 16.88 9.43 3.99
C ALA A 2 17.97 9.52 5.07
N ASP A 3 17.89 8.64 6.06
CA ASP A 3 18.93 8.40 7.06
C ASP A 3 19.63 7.09 6.67
N PRO A 4 20.97 7.07 6.52
CA PRO A 4 21.74 5.87 6.14
C PRO A 4 21.46 4.61 6.97
N GLN A 5 20.84 4.71 8.15
CA GLN A 5 20.53 3.58 9.02
C GLN A 5 19.04 3.23 9.14
N ARG A 6 18.12 3.96 8.49
CA ARG A 6 16.65 3.75 8.59
C ARG A 6 15.99 3.54 7.23
N ASP A 7 16.72 2.95 6.29
CA ASP A 7 16.41 3.11 4.88
C ASP A 7 15.65 1.94 4.24
N LEU A 8 15.24 0.90 4.99
CA LEU A 8 14.47 -0.20 4.37
C LEU A 8 13.09 0.22 3.88
N TYR A 9 12.48 1.21 4.52
CA TYR A 9 11.23 1.78 4.07
C TYR A 9 11.39 2.44 2.68
N ASN A 10 12.38 3.31 2.52
CA ASN A 10 12.62 3.98 1.24
C ASN A 10 13.24 3.03 0.21
N HIS A 11 14.05 2.05 0.63
CA HIS A 11 14.60 1.02 -0.24
C HIS A 11 13.49 0.19 -0.88
N GLY A 12 12.49 -0.23 -0.12
CA GLY A 12 11.30 -0.91 -0.65
C GLY A 12 10.56 -0.04 -1.68
N LEU A 13 10.30 1.24 -1.36
CA LEU A 13 9.70 2.20 -2.30
C LEU A 13 10.51 2.38 -3.58
N ALA A 14 11.82 2.58 -3.46
CA ALA A 14 12.71 2.78 -4.59
C ALA A 14 12.78 1.53 -5.46
N THR A 15 12.86 0.34 -4.83
CA THR A 15 12.82 -0.95 -5.53
C THR A 15 11.52 -1.13 -6.30
N PHE A 16 10.38 -0.79 -5.69
CA PHE A 16 9.09 -0.80 -6.37
C PHE A 16 9.08 0.13 -7.60
N VAL A 17 9.61 1.36 -7.49
CA VAL A 17 9.72 2.29 -8.62
C VAL A 17 10.60 1.72 -9.74
N LEU A 18 11.75 1.13 -9.40
CA LEU A 18 12.62 0.45 -10.38
C LEU A 18 11.89 -0.70 -11.07
N GLY A 19 11.09 -1.45 -10.33
CA GLY A 19 10.24 -2.52 -10.85
C GLY A 19 9.17 -2.02 -11.84
N GLN A 20 8.49 -0.91 -11.52
CA GLN A 20 7.55 -0.29 -12.46
C GLN A 20 8.25 0.21 -13.72
N ALA A 21 9.42 0.84 -13.58
CA ALA A 21 10.23 1.27 -14.72
C ALA A 21 10.70 0.08 -15.57
N HIS A 22 11.05 -1.04 -14.93
CA HIS A 22 11.43 -2.27 -15.62
C HIS A 22 10.27 -2.83 -16.45
N GLY A 23 9.06 -2.86 -15.90
CA GLY A 23 7.87 -3.31 -16.63
C GLY A 23 7.43 -2.38 -17.77
N MET A 24 7.72 -1.07 -17.66
CA MET A 24 7.36 -0.08 -18.69
C MET A 24 8.40 0.07 -19.81
N THR A 25 9.68 -0.19 -19.53
CA THR A 25 10.76 -0.13 -20.51
C THR A 25 10.94 -1.50 -21.17
N THR A 26 11.56 -1.56 -22.35
CA THR A 26 11.96 -2.86 -22.88
C THR A 26 12.93 -3.49 -21.87
N ARG A 27 12.69 -4.76 -21.47
CA ARG A 27 13.46 -5.57 -20.49
C ARG A 27 14.98 -5.65 -20.74
N THR A 28 15.50 -4.92 -21.72
CA THR A 28 16.86 -4.85 -22.22
C THR A 28 17.76 -3.87 -21.47
N ASP A 29 17.23 -2.98 -20.61
CA ASP A 29 18.08 -2.08 -19.81
C ASP A 29 18.84 -2.86 -18.72
N ARG A 30 20.06 -3.27 -19.04
CA ARG A 30 20.92 -4.05 -18.14
C ARG A 30 21.23 -3.33 -16.84
N ARG A 31 21.36 -2.00 -16.87
CA ARG A 31 21.70 -1.21 -15.68
C ARG A 31 20.51 -1.25 -14.71
N LEU A 32 19.31 -0.98 -15.22
CA LEU A 32 18.07 -1.07 -14.44
C LEU A 32 17.89 -2.48 -13.85
N ASN A 33 18.02 -3.52 -14.68
CA ASN A 33 17.83 -4.91 -14.25
C ASN A 33 18.82 -5.33 -13.16
N THR A 34 20.10 -4.96 -13.33
CA THR A 34 21.14 -5.28 -12.35
C THR A 34 20.92 -4.54 -11.03
N THR A 35 20.45 -3.28 -11.08
CA THR A 35 20.11 -2.53 -9.87
C THR A 35 18.87 -3.12 -9.18
N LEU A 36 17.83 -3.48 -9.94
CA LEU A 36 16.61 -4.09 -9.42
C LEU A 36 16.89 -5.45 -8.75
N ASP A 37 17.64 -6.33 -9.41
CA ASP A 37 18.04 -7.64 -8.87
C ASP A 37 18.78 -7.50 -7.53
N ARG A 38 19.79 -6.63 -7.46
CA ARG A 38 20.53 -6.36 -6.22
C ARG A 38 19.64 -5.77 -5.12
N ALA A 39 18.70 -4.91 -5.49
CA ALA A 39 17.79 -4.29 -4.53
C ALA A 39 16.81 -5.32 -3.93
N LEU A 40 16.29 -6.23 -4.76
CA LEU A 40 15.44 -7.35 -4.33
C LEU A 40 16.20 -8.34 -3.44
N GLN A 41 17.44 -8.66 -3.82
CA GLN A 41 18.31 -9.48 -2.98
C GLN A 41 18.50 -8.84 -1.61
N LEU A 42 18.77 -7.54 -1.51
CA LEU A 42 18.89 -6.88 -0.21
C LEU A 42 17.62 -7.02 0.64
N ILE A 43 16.43 -6.88 0.04
CA ILE A 43 15.15 -7.07 0.74
C ILE A 43 15.06 -8.50 1.28
N ALA A 44 15.33 -9.51 0.45
CA ALA A 44 15.31 -10.91 0.86
C ALA A 44 16.30 -11.20 2.01
N HIS A 45 17.56 -10.73 1.89
CA HIS A 45 18.61 -10.99 2.89
C HIS A 45 18.39 -10.28 4.24
N THR A 46 17.58 -9.22 4.26
CA THR A 46 17.31 -8.43 5.47
C THR A 46 15.99 -8.78 6.15
N GLN A 47 15.20 -9.70 5.60
CA GLN A 47 13.97 -10.17 6.21
C GLN A 47 14.23 -10.76 7.61
N CYS A 48 13.40 -10.35 8.57
CA CYS A 48 13.46 -10.80 9.95
C CYS A 48 12.97 -12.25 10.10
N GLU A 49 13.29 -12.87 11.24
CA GLU A 49 12.93 -14.27 11.52
C GLU A 49 11.41 -14.50 11.60
N ASP A 50 10.65 -13.46 11.89
CA ASP A 50 9.19 -13.46 11.91
C ASP A 50 8.56 -13.02 10.57
N GLY A 51 9.36 -12.93 9.51
CA GLY A 51 8.94 -12.56 8.15
C GLY A 51 8.71 -11.09 7.88
N GLY A 52 8.82 -10.25 8.92
CA GLY A 52 8.74 -8.79 8.76
C GLY A 52 10.06 -8.18 8.31
N TRP A 53 10.08 -6.86 8.29
CA TRP A 53 11.30 -6.06 8.11
C TRP A 53 11.37 -4.99 9.18
N ASP A 54 12.58 -4.54 9.47
CA ASP A 54 12.85 -3.41 10.33
C ASP A 54 13.35 -2.22 9.51
N TYR A 55 13.33 -1.02 10.09
CA TYR A 55 13.89 0.17 9.42
C TYR A 55 15.39 0.01 9.16
N ARG A 56 16.10 -0.75 10.00
CA ARG A 56 17.51 -1.08 9.79
C ARG A 56 17.63 -2.23 8.80
N ALA A 57 18.55 -2.07 7.84
CA ALA A 57 18.89 -3.06 6.81
C ALA A 57 19.66 -4.27 7.36
N ARG A 58 19.07 -4.97 8.33
CA ARG A 58 19.70 -6.11 8.99
C ARG A 58 18.65 -7.11 9.43
N ARG A 59 18.94 -8.40 9.21
CA ARG A 59 18.19 -9.51 9.78
C ARG A 59 18.15 -9.42 11.30
N GLN A 60 16.94 -9.49 11.85
CA GLN A 60 16.65 -9.38 13.28
C GLN A 60 15.61 -10.43 13.68
N PRO A 61 15.44 -10.72 14.99
CA PRO A 61 14.43 -11.69 15.44
C PRO A 61 13.00 -11.28 15.11
N ARG A 62 12.71 -9.97 15.09
CA ARG A 62 11.37 -9.45 14.81
C ARG A 62 11.42 -8.25 13.88
N GLY A 63 10.50 -8.21 12.93
CA GLY A 63 10.18 -7.04 12.14
C GLY A 63 9.40 -6.00 12.95
N HIS A 64 9.29 -4.80 12.39
CA HIS A 64 8.77 -3.66 13.13
C HIS A 64 7.25 -3.49 12.98
N ASP A 65 6.78 -3.11 11.78
CA ASP A 65 5.38 -2.74 11.56
C ASP A 65 4.87 -3.06 10.15
N LEU A 66 3.54 -3.00 9.99
CA LEU A 66 2.87 -3.32 8.72
C LEU A 66 3.24 -2.36 7.58
N SER A 67 3.61 -1.11 7.88
CA SER A 67 4.00 -0.13 6.86
C SER A 67 5.32 -0.52 6.17
N LEU A 68 6.24 -1.16 6.89
CA LEU A 68 7.45 -1.74 6.29
C LEU A 68 7.12 -2.98 5.46
N ALA A 69 6.24 -3.85 5.96
CA ALA A 69 5.84 -5.06 5.24
C ALA A 69 5.20 -4.73 3.87
N VAL A 70 4.33 -3.72 3.80
CA VAL A 70 3.68 -3.35 2.53
C VAL A 70 4.66 -2.74 1.52
N MET A 71 5.70 -2.03 1.96
CA MET A 71 6.76 -1.54 1.06
C MET A 71 7.52 -2.70 0.42
N GLN A 72 7.88 -3.70 1.22
CA GLN A 72 8.61 -4.85 0.71
C GLN A 72 7.70 -5.73 -0.15
N ALA A 73 6.42 -5.91 0.21
CA ALA A 73 5.46 -6.66 -0.60
C ALA A 73 5.34 -6.08 -2.02
N LYS A 74 5.26 -4.76 -2.15
CA LYS A 74 5.23 -4.06 -3.45
C LYS A 74 6.51 -4.24 -4.25
N ALA A 75 7.66 -4.17 -3.59
CA ALA A 75 8.94 -4.39 -4.22
C ALA A 75 9.06 -5.84 -4.73
N LEU A 76 8.74 -6.82 -3.89
CA LEU A 76 8.79 -8.24 -4.24
C LEU A 76 7.78 -8.60 -5.33
N ARG A 77 6.60 -7.95 -5.37
CA ARG A 77 5.66 -8.09 -6.49
C ARG A 77 6.32 -7.76 -7.82
N SER A 78 7.07 -6.66 -7.87
CA SER A 78 7.71 -6.24 -9.13
C SER A 78 8.75 -7.23 -9.65
N ALA A 79 9.34 -8.05 -8.78
CA ALA A 79 10.22 -9.15 -9.19
C ALA A 79 9.46 -10.20 -9.98
N MET A 80 8.25 -10.57 -9.52
CA MET A 80 7.39 -11.56 -10.17
C MET A 80 6.98 -11.09 -11.57
N ASP A 81 6.55 -9.84 -11.71
CA ASP A 81 6.16 -9.24 -13.00
C ASP A 81 7.35 -9.18 -14.00
N SER A 82 8.58 -9.10 -13.45
CA SER A 82 9.83 -8.97 -14.20
C SER A 82 10.51 -10.32 -14.51
N GLY A 83 9.98 -11.44 -14.01
CA GLY A 83 10.60 -12.76 -14.12
C GLY A 83 11.89 -12.92 -13.29
N LEU A 84 12.12 -12.02 -12.31
CA LEU A 84 13.20 -12.12 -11.35
C LEU A 84 12.76 -13.04 -10.20
N GLN A 85 13.61 -13.99 -9.83
CA GLN A 85 13.26 -14.96 -8.81
C GLN A 85 13.46 -14.39 -7.40
N VAL A 86 12.40 -14.42 -6.61
CA VAL A 86 12.44 -14.26 -5.15
C VAL A 86 12.31 -15.65 -4.54
N PRO A 87 13.14 -16.02 -3.55
CA PRO A 87 13.00 -17.32 -2.90
C PRO A 87 11.60 -17.50 -2.30
N PRO A 88 10.88 -18.61 -2.58
CA PRO A 88 9.52 -18.83 -2.08
C PRO A 88 9.39 -18.69 -0.56
N GLU A 89 10.41 -19.12 0.19
CA GLU A 89 10.45 -19.03 1.64
C GLU A 89 10.37 -17.59 2.16
N VAL A 90 10.87 -16.62 1.40
CA VAL A 90 10.78 -15.19 1.76
C VAL A 90 9.34 -14.72 1.65
N VAL A 91 8.64 -15.14 0.60
CA VAL A 91 7.23 -14.79 0.35
C VAL A 91 6.33 -15.45 1.38
N ASP A 92 6.51 -16.75 1.64
CA ASP A 92 5.70 -17.51 2.61
C ASP A 92 5.83 -16.94 4.03
N LEU A 93 7.05 -16.59 4.44
CA LEU A 93 7.29 -15.99 5.74
C LEU A 93 6.72 -14.56 5.81
N ALA A 94 6.78 -13.80 4.72
CA ALA A 94 6.16 -12.47 4.65
C ALA A 94 4.63 -12.53 4.76
N ILE A 95 3.99 -13.51 4.11
CA ILE A 95 2.55 -13.74 4.22
C ILE A 95 2.17 -14.04 5.68
N THR A 96 2.92 -14.91 6.35
CA THR A 96 2.73 -15.22 7.77
C THR A 96 2.84 -13.96 8.63
N SER A 97 3.91 -13.17 8.41
CA SER A 97 4.13 -11.90 9.10
C SER A 97 2.98 -10.92 8.94
N VAL A 98 2.46 -10.76 7.71
CA VAL A 98 1.31 -9.88 7.43
C VAL A 98 0.05 -10.39 8.14
N ARG A 99 -0.20 -11.69 8.16
CA ARG A 99 -1.34 -12.29 8.87
C ARG A 99 -1.28 -12.01 10.38
N ASP A 100 -0.09 -11.95 10.98
CA ASP A 100 0.11 -11.61 12.40
C ASP A 100 -0.21 -10.15 12.74
N HIS A 101 -0.31 -9.27 11.74
CA HIS A 101 -0.80 -7.91 11.91
C HIS A 101 -2.33 -7.83 11.97
N TYR A 102 -3.06 -8.91 11.71
CA TYR A 102 -4.51 -8.92 11.90
C TYR A 102 -4.86 -9.16 13.37
N CYS A 103 -5.78 -8.37 13.91
CA CYS A 103 -6.26 -8.51 15.27
C CYS A 103 -7.80 -8.49 15.32
N PRO A 104 -8.45 -9.45 16.00
CA PRO A 104 -9.84 -9.32 16.41
C PRO A 104 -10.02 -8.10 17.31
N ARG A 105 -11.16 -7.42 17.20
CA ARG A 105 -11.49 -6.21 17.96
C ARG A 105 -11.67 -6.51 19.46
N ASP A 106 -12.42 -7.56 19.78
CA ASP A 106 -12.88 -7.89 21.13
C ASP A 106 -12.42 -9.29 21.60
N GLY A 107 -11.40 -9.86 20.93
CA GLY A 107 -10.95 -11.24 21.12
C GLY A 107 -9.59 -11.39 21.82
N LYS A 108 -9.22 -12.64 22.11
CA LYS A 108 -7.87 -12.97 22.60
C LYS A 108 -6.85 -12.72 21.49
N ARG A 109 -5.81 -11.95 21.82
CA ARG A 109 -4.63 -11.77 20.96
C ARG A 109 -3.98 -13.15 20.76
N GLY A 110 -3.90 -13.61 19.51
CA GLY A 110 -3.41 -14.95 19.16
C GLY A 110 -4.48 -16.06 19.17
N ALA A 111 -5.78 -15.72 19.16
CA ALA A 111 -6.83 -16.71 18.92
C ALA A 111 -6.58 -17.48 17.60
N PRO A 112 -6.96 -18.77 17.48
CA PRO A 112 -6.85 -19.51 16.22
C PRO A 112 -7.57 -18.79 15.07
N GLU A 113 -7.09 -18.92 13.83
CA GLU A 113 -7.67 -18.20 12.68
C GLU A 113 -9.19 -18.41 12.54
N ALA A 114 -9.68 -19.63 12.79
CA ALA A 114 -11.10 -19.96 12.73
C ALA A 114 -11.95 -19.11 13.70
N GLU A 115 -11.41 -18.77 14.88
CA GLU A 115 -12.07 -17.88 15.85
C GLU A 115 -11.96 -16.42 15.41
N GLN A 116 -10.78 -15.99 14.93
CA GLN A 116 -10.58 -14.64 14.42
C GLN A 116 -11.50 -14.32 13.22
N GLN A 117 -11.79 -15.32 12.40
CA GLN A 117 -12.67 -15.19 11.24
C GLN A 117 -14.12 -14.90 11.66
N GLN A 118 -14.57 -15.39 12.81
CA GLN A 118 -15.94 -15.19 13.32
C GLN A 118 -16.14 -13.86 14.04
N GLN A 119 -15.07 -13.18 14.48
CA GLN A 119 -15.16 -11.94 15.27
C GLN A 119 -14.80 -10.71 14.44
N PRO A 120 -15.41 -9.52 14.64
CA PRO A 120 -14.96 -8.29 13.98
C PRO A 120 -13.46 -8.07 14.22
N GLY A 121 -12.75 -7.54 13.23
CA GLY A 121 -11.32 -7.30 13.35
C GLY A 121 -10.77 -6.62 12.11
N GLN A 122 -9.51 -6.19 12.20
CA GLN A 122 -8.82 -5.51 11.10
C GLN A 122 -7.31 -5.65 11.27
N PHE A 123 -6.57 -5.27 10.23
CA PHE A 123 -5.13 -5.10 10.31
C PHE A 123 -4.75 -3.93 11.23
N THR A 124 -3.64 -4.11 11.94
CA THR A 124 -3.11 -3.18 12.92
C THR A 124 -1.64 -2.85 12.66
N TYR A 125 -1.19 -1.70 13.15
CA TYR A 125 0.18 -1.23 12.91
C TYR A 125 1.23 -2.20 13.48
N THR A 126 1.00 -2.68 14.71
CA THR A 126 1.86 -3.66 15.39
C THR A 126 1.21 -5.04 15.38
N LYS A 127 2.05 -6.10 15.35
CA LYS A 127 1.60 -7.48 15.57
C LYS A 127 0.98 -7.64 16.95
N GLY A 128 -0.08 -8.44 17.05
CA GLY A 128 -0.81 -8.64 18.31
C GLY A 128 -1.69 -7.46 18.75
N GLY A 129 -1.96 -6.51 17.86
CA GLY A 129 -2.95 -5.45 18.04
C GLY A 129 -2.40 -4.08 18.43
N GLY A 130 -3.24 -3.06 18.24
CA GLY A 130 -2.92 -1.65 18.49
C GLY A 130 -2.72 -0.83 17.21
N GLY A 131 -3.28 0.38 17.15
CA GLY A 131 -3.14 1.25 15.97
C GLY A 131 -3.91 0.78 14.73
N GLY A 132 -5.06 0.12 14.92
CA GLY A 132 -5.98 -0.19 13.82
C GLY A 132 -6.56 1.09 13.23
N THR A 133 -6.39 1.28 11.92
CA THR A 133 -6.84 2.46 11.16
C THR A 133 -7.23 2.03 9.76
N THR A 134 -7.98 2.86 9.03
CA THR A 134 -8.28 2.66 7.61
C THR A 134 -7.02 2.41 6.79
N ALA A 135 -5.94 3.12 7.12
CA ALA A 135 -4.64 2.96 6.46
C ALA A 135 -4.06 1.55 6.66
N MET A 136 -4.16 1.00 7.88
CA MET A 136 -3.66 -0.35 8.17
C MET A 136 -4.56 -1.42 7.56
N ALA A 137 -5.88 -1.23 7.60
CA ALA A 137 -6.84 -2.10 6.92
C ALA A 137 -6.52 -2.19 5.42
N ALA A 138 -6.32 -1.05 4.75
CA ALA A 138 -5.96 -0.99 3.34
C ALA A 138 -4.55 -1.53 3.06
N ALA A 139 -3.55 -1.20 3.88
CA ALA A 139 -2.18 -1.70 3.69
C ALA A 139 -2.10 -3.23 3.79
N GLY A 140 -2.80 -3.85 4.73
CA GLY A 140 -2.83 -5.30 4.86
C GLY A 140 -3.56 -5.99 3.71
N VAL A 141 -4.66 -5.40 3.19
CA VAL A 141 -5.29 -5.86 1.94
C VAL A 141 -4.30 -5.81 0.79
N VAL A 142 -3.59 -4.69 0.62
CA VAL A 142 -2.58 -4.53 -0.43
C VAL A 142 -1.49 -5.58 -0.29
N CYS A 143 -0.91 -5.79 0.90
CA CYS A 143 0.09 -6.85 1.12
C CYS A 143 -0.38 -8.22 0.62
N LEU A 144 -1.57 -8.65 1.03
CA LEU A 144 -2.10 -9.95 0.65
C LEU A 144 -2.34 -10.05 -0.86
N GLN A 145 -2.81 -8.96 -1.50
CA GLN A 145 -2.97 -8.87 -2.94
C GLN A 145 -1.63 -8.95 -3.69
N GLU A 146 -0.60 -8.24 -3.21
CA GLU A 146 0.75 -8.29 -3.79
C GLU A 146 1.33 -9.71 -3.74
N PHE A 147 1.11 -10.42 -2.63
CA PHE A 147 1.53 -11.82 -2.43
C PHE A 147 0.57 -12.87 -3.01
N GLY A 148 -0.39 -12.48 -3.84
CA GLY A 148 -1.28 -13.41 -4.53
C GLY A 148 -2.32 -14.12 -3.65
N GLN A 149 -2.50 -13.68 -2.40
CA GLN A 149 -3.43 -14.25 -1.43
C GLN A 149 -4.86 -13.70 -1.62
N TYR A 150 -5.37 -13.75 -2.85
CA TYR A 150 -6.61 -13.07 -3.28
C TYR A 150 -7.87 -13.48 -2.53
N GLU A 151 -7.89 -14.71 -1.99
CA GLU A 151 -9.05 -15.30 -1.30
C GLU A 151 -8.88 -15.32 0.22
N ASP A 152 -7.84 -14.66 0.77
CA ASP A 152 -7.64 -14.60 2.22
C ASP A 152 -8.82 -13.87 2.88
N TRP A 153 -9.47 -14.53 3.84
CA TRP A 153 -10.69 -14.06 4.48
C TRP A 153 -10.52 -12.69 5.17
N ARG A 154 -9.29 -12.32 5.53
CA ARG A 154 -8.97 -11.00 6.09
C ARG A 154 -9.23 -9.87 5.10
N ILE A 155 -9.14 -10.13 3.80
CA ILE A 155 -9.37 -9.12 2.76
C ILE A 155 -10.78 -8.55 2.87
N ARG A 156 -11.81 -9.42 2.85
CA ARG A 156 -13.20 -8.96 2.86
C ARG A 156 -13.54 -8.13 4.10
N LYS A 157 -13.08 -8.55 5.28
CA LYS A 157 -13.33 -7.85 6.55
C LYS A 157 -12.68 -6.46 6.58
N ASN A 158 -11.48 -6.33 6.02
CA ASN A 158 -10.81 -5.02 5.93
C ASN A 158 -11.40 -4.14 4.82
N MET A 159 -11.92 -4.73 3.74
CA MET A 159 -12.69 -4.00 2.74
C MET A 159 -13.97 -3.41 3.32
N GLU A 160 -14.64 -4.09 4.25
CA GLU A 160 -15.80 -3.53 4.97
C GLU A 160 -15.43 -2.27 5.78
N VAL A 161 -14.28 -2.26 6.47
CA VAL A 161 -13.75 -1.07 7.15
C VAL A 161 -13.52 0.07 6.15
N ILE A 162 -12.80 -0.22 5.06
CA ILE A 162 -12.42 0.76 4.03
C ILE A 162 -13.66 1.38 3.38
N THR A 163 -14.60 0.54 2.94
CA THR A 163 -15.82 0.97 2.25
C THR A 163 -16.81 1.71 3.16
N ALA A 164 -16.86 1.34 4.45
CA ALA A 164 -17.61 2.09 5.46
C ALA A 164 -17.04 3.52 5.62
N ASP A 165 -15.72 3.65 5.74
CA ASP A 165 -15.07 4.96 5.89
C ASP A 165 -15.25 5.84 4.64
N ILE A 166 -15.13 5.25 3.44
CA ILE A 166 -15.41 5.97 2.17
C ILE A 166 -16.86 6.44 2.13
N SER A 167 -17.80 5.63 2.61
CA SER A 167 -19.22 5.96 2.59
C SER A 167 -19.58 7.11 3.51
N GLN A 168 -18.80 7.32 4.56
CA GLN A 168 -18.95 8.43 5.50
C GLN A 168 -18.11 9.66 5.12
N LEU A 169 -17.46 9.67 3.96
CA LEU A 169 -16.77 10.86 3.51
C LEU A 169 -17.77 12.00 3.28
N PRO A 170 -17.46 13.22 3.72
CA PRO A 170 -18.25 14.38 3.33
C PRO A 170 -18.11 14.61 1.82
N GLU A 171 -19.13 15.20 1.21
CA GLU A 171 -18.96 15.76 -0.12
C GLU A 171 -17.87 16.85 -0.10
N ALA A 172 -17.02 16.86 -1.12
CA ALA A 172 -16.04 17.93 -1.29
C ALA A 172 -16.77 19.23 -1.64
N LYS A 173 -16.73 20.21 -0.74
CA LYS A 173 -17.49 21.47 -0.89
C LYS A 173 -16.66 22.64 -1.43
N ARG A 174 -15.33 22.49 -1.54
CA ARG A 174 -14.42 23.62 -1.77
C ARG A 174 -13.23 23.23 -2.64
N ARG A 175 -12.81 24.14 -3.52
CA ARG A 175 -11.59 24.06 -4.36
C ARG A 175 -10.34 24.40 -3.53
N ASP A 176 -10.20 23.78 -2.36
CA ASP A 176 -9.20 24.15 -1.35
C ASP A 176 -8.01 23.20 -1.26
N GLY A 177 -7.94 22.20 -2.15
CA GLY A 177 -6.90 21.19 -2.20
C GLY A 177 -7.04 20.11 -1.11
N SER A 178 -8.14 20.06 -0.36
CA SER A 178 -8.38 18.99 0.62
C SER A 178 -8.47 17.61 -0.06
N MET A 179 -8.07 16.56 0.65
CA MET A 179 -8.10 15.18 0.17
C MET A 179 -9.15 14.37 0.94
N PRO A 180 -9.76 13.32 0.35
CA PRO A 180 -10.75 12.50 1.06
C PRO A 180 -10.16 11.81 2.31
N PHE A 181 -8.89 11.40 2.25
CA PHE A 181 -8.09 10.96 3.39
C PHE A 181 -6.74 11.69 3.37
N ASP A 182 -5.93 11.56 4.43
CA ASP A 182 -4.50 11.92 4.31
C ASP A 182 -3.86 11.15 3.15
N ALA A 183 -2.78 11.69 2.58
CA ALA A 183 -2.17 11.17 1.36
C ALA A 183 -1.73 9.71 1.49
N TYR A 184 -1.22 9.31 2.67
CA TYR A 184 -0.80 7.94 2.93
C TYR A 184 -1.98 6.99 2.95
N THR A 185 -3.05 7.33 3.68
CA THR A 185 -4.27 6.51 3.72
C THR A 185 -4.92 6.40 2.34
N LEU A 186 -5.05 7.52 1.61
CA LEU A 186 -5.69 7.53 0.29
C LEU A 186 -4.94 6.64 -0.71
N TYR A 187 -3.61 6.63 -0.66
CA TYR A 187 -2.80 5.78 -1.53
C TYR A 187 -3.17 4.30 -1.41
N TYR A 188 -3.23 3.74 -0.20
CA TYR A 188 -3.60 2.34 -0.01
C TYR A 188 -5.08 2.10 -0.21
N VAL A 189 -5.96 3.01 0.21
CA VAL A 189 -7.40 2.86 0.03
C VAL A 189 -7.73 2.72 -1.46
N GLY A 190 -7.19 3.61 -2.29
CA GLY A 190 -7.43 3.55 -3.74
C GLY A 190 -6.82 2.30 -4.38
N GLN A 191 -5.66 1.85 -3.91
CA GLN A 191 -5.04 0.63 -4.41
C GLN A 191 -5.81 -0.64 -4.00
N ALA A 192 -6.22 -0.75 -2.73
CA ALA A 192 -7.01 -1.88 -2.24
C ALA A 192 -8.34 -2.00 -2.98
N LEU A 193 -9.05 -0.88 -3.18
CA LEU A 193 -10.25 -0.84 -4.01
C LEU A 193 -9.98 -1.36 -5.43
N TYR A 194 -8.87 -0.94 -6.04
CA TYR A 194 -8.54 -1.35 -7.39
C TYR A 194 -8.24 -2.85 -7.50
N GLN A 195 -7.38 -3.35 -6.61
CA GLN A 195 -6.92 -4.75 -6.61
C GLN A 195 -8.04 -5.73 -6.28
N VAL A 196 -8.87 -5.42 -5.27
CA VAL A 196 -10.06 -6.23 -4.95
C VAL A 196 -11.13 -6.10 -6.05
N SER A 197 -11.23 -4.92 -6.66
CA SER A 197 -12.10 -4.64 -7.81
C SER A 197 -13.60 -4.89 -7.51
N GLY A 198 -14.39 -5.25 -8.53
CA GLY A 198 -15.78 -5.67 -8.37
C GLY A 198 -16.73 -4.55 -7.92
N ASP A 199 -17.71 -4.90 -7.09
CA ASP A 199 -18.72 -3.96 -6.58
C ASP A 199 -18.12 -2.90 -5.66
N ASP A 200 -17.11 -3.26 -4.86
CA ASP A 200 -16.41 -2.32 -4.00
C ASP A 200 -15.78 -1.19 -4.84
N TRP A 201 -15.09 -1.54 -5.94
CA TRP A 201 -14.56 -0.55 -6.89
C TRP A 201 -15.66 0.29 -7.54
N ARG A 202 -16.67 -0.36 -8.14
CA ARG A 202 -17.75 0.33 -8.88
C ARG A 202 -18.50 1.34 -8.01
N THR A 203 -18.70 1.01 -6.74
CA THR A 203 -19.48 1.82 -5.81
C THR A 203 -18.66 2.93 -5.16
N HIS A 204 -17.41 2.64 -4.78
CA HIS A 204 -16.64 3.53 -3.91
C HIS A 204 -15.58 4.36 -4.65
N TYR A 205 -15.03 3.89 -5.77
CA TYR A 205 -14.07 4.68 -6.56
C TYR A 205 -14.66 6.02 -7.05
N PRO A 206 -15.90 6.09 -7.59
CA PRO A 206 -16.48 7.36 -8.00
C PRO A 206 -16.49 8.42 -6.89
N LYS A 207 -16.77 8.03 -5.63
CA LYS A 207 -16.74 8.95 -4.49
C LYS A 207 -15.36 9.56 -4.28
N LEU A 208 -14.28 8.76 -4.37
CA LEU A 208 -12.91 9.25 -4.23
C LEU A 208 -12.51 10.15 -5.39
N ARG A 209 -12.82 9.73 -6.63
CA ARG A 209 -12.58 10.51 -7.85
C ARG A 209 -13.27 11.87 -7.78
N ASP A 210 -14.57 11.86 -7.48
CA ASP A 210 -15.39 13.07 -7.48
C ASP A 210 -14.96 14.02 -6.36
N TYR A 211 -14.59 13.49 -5.18
CA TYR A 211 -13.98 14.28 -4.12
C TYR A 211 -12.72 15.00 -4.62
N LEU A 212 -11.74 14.26 -5.16
CA LEU A 212 -10.47 14.82 -5.62
C LEU A 212 -10.70 15.86 -6.73
N VAL A 213 -11.51 15.53 -7.74
CA VAL A 213 -11.82 16.44 -8.84
C VAL A 213 -12.49 17.70 -8.31
N ALA A 214 -13.43 17.61 -7.38
CA ALA A 214 -14.12 18.78 -6.82
C ALA A 214 -13.22 19.61 -5.90
N SER A 215 -12.28 18.97 -5.19
CA SER A 215 -11.41 19.64 -4.23
C SER A 215 -10.14 20.25 -4.82
N GLN A 216 -9.74 19.86 -6.04
CA GLN A 216 -8.54 20.36 -6.70
C GLN A 216 -8.43 21.89 -6.58
N LEU A 217 -7.29 22.35 -6.05
CA LEU A 217 -7.04 23.77 -5.85
C LEU A 217 -7.05 24.51 -7.20
N ARG A 218 -7.83 25.57 -7.30
CA ARG A 218 -7.82 26.49 -8.45
C ARG A 218 -7.32 27.85 -8.00
N ASP A 219 -6.05 28.12 -8.29
CA ASP A 219 -5.42 29.41 -8.01
C ASP A 219 -4.66 29.87 -9.26
N GLU A 220 -5.38 30.45 -10.23
CA GLU A 220 -4.80 30.91 -11.51
C GLU A 220 -3.71 31.98 -11.32
N ARG A 221 -3.71 32.67 -10.18
CA ARG A 221 -2.71 33.70 -9.84
C ARG A 221 -1.44 33.09 -9.25
N ASN A 222 -1.45 31.81 -8.89
CA ASN A 222 -0.31 31.09 -8.34
C ASN A 222 -0.12 29.73 -9.03
N PRO A 223 0.54 29.71 -10.20
CA PRO A 223 0.79 28.48 -10.96
C PRO A 223 1.48 27.36 -10.14
N THR A 224 2.27 27.72 -9.14
CA THR A 224 2.98 26.76 -8.27
C THR A 224 2.04 25.94 -7.38
N ASN A 225 0.88 26.49 -7.04
CA ASN A 225 -0.13 25.85 -6.22
C ASN A 225 -1.37 25.41 -7.03
N HIS A 226 -1.59 26.02 -8.20
CA HIS A 226 -2.69 25.65 -9.08
C HIS A 226 -2.67 24.15 -9.40
N GLY A 227 -3.82 23.49 -9.22
CA GLY A 227 -3.97 22.06 -9.49
C GLY A 227 -3.47 21.12 -8.38
N SER A 228 -2.94 21.66 -7.27
CA SER A 228 -2.38 20.84 -6.18
C SER A 228 -3.43 20.40 -5.15
N TRP A 229 -3.02 19.43 -4.32
CA TRP A 229 -3.71 19.01 -3.10
C TRP A 229 -2.77 19.11 -1.90
N TYR A 230 -3.35 19.15 -0.71
CA TYR A 230 -2.65 19.22 0.56
C TYR A 230 -2.96 18.00 1.42
N ASP A 231 -1.92 17.47 2.07
CA ASP A 231 -2.03 16.38 3.03
C ASP A 231 -2.66 16.92 4.33
N ARG A 232 -3.98 17.07 4.35
CA ARG A 232 -4.76 17.44 5.53
C ARG A 232 -5.93 16.48 5.77
N GLY A 233 -6.32 15.70 4.77
CA GLY A 233 -7.49 14.82 4.80
C GLY A 233 -8.82 15.56 5.00
N ALA A 234 -9.95 14.86 4.79
CA ALA A 234 -11.27 15.47 4.90
C ALA A 234 -11.67 15.75 6.36
N ARG A 235 -11.02 15.08 7.31
CA ARG A 235 -11.31 15.11 8.74
C ARG A 235 -10.14 15.65 9.58
N GLY A 236 -9.16 16.30 8.96
CA GLY A 236 -7.86 16.54 9.60
C GLY A 236 -6.99 15.28 9.61
N GLY A 237 -5.72 15.39 10.03
CA GLY A 237 -4.81 14.23 10.14
C GLY A 237 -3.66 14.19 9.14
N GLY A 238 -3.38 15.29 8.45
CA GLY A 238 -2.16 15.47 7.67
C GLY A 238 -0.90 15.13 8.47
N ARG A 239 -0.02 14.29 7.90
CA ARG A 239 1.20 13.83 8.57
C ARG A 239 2.43 14.60 8.11
N VAL A 240 2.39 15.13 6.89
CA VAL A 240 3.51 15.84 6.27
C VAL A 240 3.09 17.24 5.87
N GLY A 241 3.74 18.25 6.46
CA GLY A 241 3.51 19.66 6.13
C GLY A 241 4.39 20.19 5.00
N GLY A 242 4.11 21.43 4.59
CA GLY A 242 4.95 22.18 3.65
C GLY A 242 4.99 21.61 2.23
N LYS A 243 6.05 21.96 1.49
CA LYS A 243 6.22 21.53 0.09
C LYS A 243 6.29 20.00 -0.09
N PRO A 244 6.98 19.23 0.77
CA PRO A 244 6.98 17.76 0.66
C PRO A 244 5.58 17.16 0.79
N GLY A 245 4.78 17.65 1.75
CA GLY A 245 3.40 17.21 1.93
C GLY A 245 2.51 17.53 0.72
N GLN A 246 2.66 18.72 0.14
CA GLN A 246 1.95 19.12 -1.08
C GLN A 246 2.34 18.24 -2.28
N LEU A 247 3.63 17.98 -2.48
CA LEU A 247 4.11 17.11 -3.57
C LEU A 247 3.59 15.69 -3.40
N TYR A 248 3.61 15.15 -2.18
CA TYR A 248 3.10 13.82 -1.91
C TYR A 248 1.59 13.72 -2.13
N ALA A 249 0.81 14.64 -1.56
CA ALA A 249 -0.63 14.74 -1.74
C ALA A 249 -1.04 14.83 -3.21
N THR A 250 -0.37 15.72 -3.95
CA THR A 250 -0.64 15.91 -5.39
C THR A 250 -0.29 14.66 -6.19
N SER A 251 0.83 14.02 -5.89
CA SER A 251 1.24 12.77 -6.56
C SER A 251 0.23 11.64 -6.31
N VAL A 252 -0.25 11.50 -5.07
CA VAL A 252 -1.28 10.51 -4.72
C VAL A 252 -2.60 10.82 -5.40
N ALA A 253 -3.05 12.07 -5.41
CA ALA A 253 -4.28 12.47 -6.10
C ALA A 253 -4.22 12.13 -7.59
N CYS A 254 -3.12 12.49 -8.27
CA CYS A 254 -2.88 12.13 -9.67
C CYS A 254 -2.87 10.61 -9.86
N PHE A 255 -2.20 9.86 -8.98
CA PHE A 255 -2.18 8.40 -9.04
C PHE A 255 -3.59 7.81 -8.97
N ILE A 256 -4.41 8.20 -7.97
CA ILE A 256 -5.79 7.72 -7.82
C ILE A 256 -6.66 8.05 -9.03
N LEU A 257 -6.55 9.27 -9.58
CA LEU A 257 -7.29 9.67 -10.77
C LEU A 257 -6.84 8.93 -12.03
N ALA A 258 -5.57 8.51 -12.08
CA ALA A 258 -5.00 7.78 -13.21
C ALA A 258 -5.21 6.26 -13.15
N ILE A 259 -5.65 5.69 -12.01
CA ILE A 259 -5.86 4.24 -11.86
C ILE A 259 -6.68 3.63 -13.02
N PRO A 260 -7.82 4.20 -13.45
CA PRO A 260 -8.63 3.65 -14.54
C PRO A 260 -7.89 3.54 -15.88
N ASN A 261 -6.84 4.35 -16.09
CA ASN A 261 -6.06 4.34 -17.33
C ASN A 261 -5.07 3.17 -17.38
N ARG A 262 -4.76 2.54 -16.23
CA ARG A 262 -3.91 1.34 -16.13
C ARG A 262 -2.55 1.49 -16.83
N TYR A 263 -1.92 2.66 -16.72
CA TYR A 263 -0.63 2.91 -17.36
C TYR A 263 0.55 2.20 -16.67
N LEU A 264 0.42 1.88 -15.38
CA LEU A 264 1.49 1.25 -14.60
C LEU A 264 1.35 -0.28 -14.61
N PRO A 265 2.46 -1.03 -14.70
CA PRO A 265 2.45 -2.49 -14.66
C PRO A 265 1.65 -3.08 -13.48
N ILE A 266 1.79 -2.52 -12.27
CA ILE A 266 1.03 -2.96 -11.08
C ILE A 266 -0.50 -2.84 -11.24
N LEU A 267 -0.97 -2.04 -12.21
CA LEU A 267 -2.37 -1.85 -12.52
C LEU A 267 -2.82 -2.66 -13.75
N GLN A 268 -1.92 -3.31 -14.48
CA GLN A 268 -2.26 -3.97 -15.76
C GLN A 268 -2.64 -5.45 -15.60
N GLU A 269 -2.27 -6.10 -14.50
CA GLU A 269 -2.41 -7.56 -14.38
C GLU A 269 -3.60 -8.01 -13.51
N GLY A 270 -4.23 -9.11 -13.96
CA GLY A 270 -5.19 -9.90 -13.19
C GLY A 270 -4.52 -10.90 -12.25
N LYS A 271 -5.33 -11.65 -11.47
CA LYS A 271 -4.88 -12.61 -10.44
C LYS A 271 -3.69 -13.47 -10.92
N ILE A 272 -2.57 -13.44 -10.20
CA ILE A 272 -1.39 -14.29 -10.48
C ILE A 272 -1.71 -15.75 -10.16
N GLU A 273 -1.55 -16.63 -11.15
CA GLU A 273 -1.67 -18.09 -10.98
C GLU A 273 -0.34 -18.78 -10.65
N SER A 274 0.81 -18.13 -10.87
CA SER A 274 2.14 -18.74 -10.68
C SER A 274 2.49 -19.06 -9.22
N LEU A 275 1.80 -18.46 -8.25
CA LEU A 275 1.95 -18.77 -6.82
C LEU A 275 1.05 -19.93 -6.34
N ARG A 276 0.21 -20.50 -7.22
CA ARG A 276 -0.67 -21.64 -6.88
C ARG A 276 -0.04 -23.01 -7.12
N GLN A 277 1.16 -23.06 -7.71
CA GLN A 277 1.85 -24.33 -7.95
C GLN A 277 2.92 -24.53 -6.88
N ASN A 278 2.49 -25.11 -5.75
CA ASN A 278 3.22 -26.10 -4.95
C ASN A 278 2.21 -26.82 -4.04
#